data_AF-A0A395YGU8-F1
#
_entry.id   AF-A0A395YGU8-F1
#
_cell.length_a   1.000
_cell.length_b   1.000
_cell.length_c   1.000
_cell.angle_alpha   90.00
_cell.angle_beta   90.00
_cell.angle_gamma   90.00
#
_symmetry.space_group_name_H-M   'P 1'
#
loop_
_entity.id
_entity.type
_entity.pdbx_description
1 polymer ?
#
loop_
_entity_poly.entity_id
_entity_poly.type
_entity_poly.pdbx_seq_one_letter_code
_entity_poly.pdbx_strand_id
1 'polypeptide(L)' 'MKTSDMIKELCNKKNISVSELARRIGQTPQNFGKKLKRDTVTLEELKLIADVMGVTFEQSFIFPDGEQIKTSNE' A
#
# COMPACT_ATOMS: atom_id res chain seq x y z
N MET A 1 -13.08 -3.77 -2.31
CA MET A 1 -11.91 -4.24 -1.56
C MET A 1 -11.40 -3.06 -0.74
N LYS A 2 -11.07 -3.23 0.55
CA LYS A 2 -10.46 -2.15 1.33
C LYS A 2 -8.96 -2.08 1.06
N THR A 3 -8.35 -0.93 1.35
CA THR A 3 -6.89 -0.75 1.27
C THR A 3 -6.17 -1.79 2.12
N SER A 4 -6.68 -2.05 3.32
CA SER A 4 -6.16 -3.07 4.22
C SER A 4 -6.24 -4.51 3.66
N ASP A 5 -7.21 -4.84 2.82
CA ASP A 5 -7.31 -6.16 2.19
C ASP A 5 -6.26 -6.30 1.07
N MET A 6 -6.06 -5.25 0.26
CA MET A 6 -5.02 -5.23 -0.79
C MET A 6 -3.62 -5.42 -0.20
N ILE A 7 -3.32 -4.75 0.91
CA ILE A 7 -2.02 -4.87 1.60
C ILE A 7 -1.80 -6.30 2.13
N LYS A 8 -2.84 -6.93 2.69
CA LYS A 8 -2.74 -8.33 3.17
C LYS A 8 -2.55 -9.30 2.01
N GLU A 9 -3.26 -9.12 0.91
CA GLU A 9 -3.08 -9.95 -0.28
C GLU A 9 -1.66 -9.81 -0.86
N LEU A 10 -1.13 -8.58 -0.91
CA LEU A 10 0.25 -8.32 -1.33
C LEU A 10 1.26 -9.04 -0.42
N CYS A 11 1.07 -8.98 0.91
CA CYS A 11 1.92 -9.70 1.87
C CYS A 11 1.90 -11.21 1.62
N ASN A 12 0.71 -11.78 1.40
CA ASN A 12 0.55 -13.21 1.09
C ASN A 12 1.27 -13.59 -0.21
N LYS A 13 1.11 -12.79 -1.28
CA LYS A 13 1.78 -13.02 -2.58
C LYS A 13 3.30 -12.94 -2.50
N LYS A 14 3.84 -12.06 -1.64
CA LYS A 14 5.28 -11.92 -1.41
C LYS A 14 5.81 -12.84 -0.30
N ASN A 15 4.95 -13.68 0.29
CA ASN A 15 5.28 -14.61 1.37
C ASN A 15 5.95 -13.92 2.58
N ILE A 16 5.44 -12.76 2.99
CA ILE A 16 5.88 -12.06 4.21
C ILE A 16 4.72 -11.79 5.16
N SER A 17 5.02 -11.62 6.44
CA SER A 17 4.01 -11.22 7.42
C SER A 17 3.74 -9.71 7.37
N VAL A 18 2.56 -9.30 7.79
CA VAL A 18 2.22 -7.87 7.98
C VAL A 18 3.16 -7.19 8.98
N SER A 19 3.65 -7.94 9.98
CA SER A 19 4.60 -7.42 10.96
C SER A 19 5.98 -7.17 10.36
N GLU A 20 6.39 -8.00 9.41
CA GLU A 20 7.61 -7.81 8.64
C GLU A 20 7.48 -6.58 7.72
N LEU A 21 6.37 -6.44 7.01
CA LEU A 21 6.09 -5.24 6.21
C LEU A 21 6.16 -3.97 7.07
N ALA A 22 5.53 -3.97 8.25
CA ALA A 22 5.56 -2.84 9.17
C ALA A 22 7.00 -2.41 9.50
N ARG A 23 7.89 -3.37 9.78
CA ARG A 23 9.31 -3.08 10.07
C ARG A 23 10.04 -2.50 8.86
N ARG A 24 9.78 -3.01 7.66
CA ARG A 24 10.41 -2.52 6.42
C ARG A 24 10.04 -1.06 6.12
N ILE A 25 8.81 -0.65 6.43
CA ILE A 25 8.35 0.73 6.25
C ILE A 25 8.66 1.62 7.48
N GLY A 26 9.52 1.18 8.40
CA GLY A 26 9.94 1.98 9.56
C GLY A 26 8.89 2.12 10.66
N GLN A 27 7.91 1.22 10.75
CA GLN A 27 6.84 1.24 11.75
C GLN A 27 6.86 0.05 12.70
N THR A 28 6.24 0.24 13.87
CA THR A 28 5.96 -0.87 14.77
C THR A 28 4.78 -1.70 14.24
N PRO A 29 4.78 -3.04 14.39
CA PRO A 29 3.64 -3.88 14.02
C PRO A 29 2.32 -3.47 14.70
N GLN A 30 2.38 -2.98 15.94
CA GLN A 30 1.21 -2.50 16.66
C GLN A 30 0.60 -1.24 16.04
N ASN A 31 1.43 -0.27 15.64
CA ASN A 31 0.95 0.94 14.98
C ASN A 31 0.34 0.62 13.61
N PHE A 32 1.08 -0.13 12.80
CA PHE A 32 0.63 -0.49 11.46
C PHE A 32 -0.63 -1.35 11.49
N GLY A 33 -0.71 -2.31 12.43
CA GLY A 33 -1.92 -3.10 12.65
C GLY A 33 -3.14 -2.25 13.03
N LYS A 34 -2.98 -1.19 13.84
CA LYS A 34 -4.05 -0.22 14.14
C LYS A 34 -4.47 0.56 12.90
N LYS A 35 -3.51 1.01 12.07
CA LYS A 35 -3.80 1.68 10.79
C LYS A 35 -4.60 0.79 9.84
N LEU A 36 -4.20 -0.48 9.68
CA LEU A 36 -4.93 -1.44 8.85
C LEU A 36 -6.35 -1.70 9.36
N LYS A 37 -6.56 -1.76 10.69
CA LYS A 37 -7.90 -1.93 11.27
C LYS A 37 -8.79 -0.69 11.07
N ARG A 38 -8.21 0.51 11.13
CA ARG A 38 -8.91 1.79 10.97
C ARG A 38 -9.03 2.25 9.51
N ASP A 39 -8.37 1.55 8.60
CA ASP A 39 -8.26 1.88 7.17
C ASP A 39 -7.66 3.27 6.92
N THR A 40 -6.64 3.63 7.70
CA THR A 40 -5.98 4.95 7.68
C THR A 40 -4.55 4.89 7.12
N VAL A 41 -4.27 4.00 6.18
CA VAL A 41 -2.98 3.96 5.47
C VAL A 41 -3.00 5.03 4.39
N THR A 42 -2.00 5.92 4.37
CA THR A 42 -1.96 7.05 3.43
C THR A 42 -1.43 6.63 2.06
N LEU A 43 -1.62 7.50 1.05
CA LEU A 43 -1.02 7.31 -0.28
C LEU A 43 0.50 7.19 -0.22
N GLU A 44 1.18 8.02 0.58
CA GLU A 44 2.63 7.97 0.75
C GLU A 44 3.08 6.64 1.36
N GLU A 45 2.32 6.11 2.32
CA GLU A 45 2.57 4.77 2.87
C GLU A 45 2.36 3.67 1.83
N LEU A 46 1.37 3.80 0.95
CA LEU A 46 1.16 2.84 -0.15
C LEU A 46 2.34 2.85 -1.14
N LYS A 47 2.87 4.02 -1.46
CA LYS A 47 4.07 4.15 -2.30
C LYS A 47 5.29 3.51 -1.63
N LEU A 48 5.52 3.82 -0.37
CA LEU A 48 6.61 3.23 0.40
C LEU A 48 6.48 1.70 0.52
N ILE A 49 5.26 1.18 0.72
CA ILE A 49 4.99 -0.26 0.69
C ILE A 49 5.37 -0.84 -0.68
N ALA A 50 5.02 -0.17 -1.78
CA ALA A 50 5.37 -0.61 -3.12
C ALA A 50 6.90 -0.70 -3.33
N ASP A 51 7.62 0.33 -2.89
CA ASP A 51 9.09 0.40 -2.98
C ASP A 51 9.75 -0.74 -2.21
N VAL A 52 9.40 -0.94 -0.93
CA VAL A 52 10.02 -2.00 -0.10
C VAL A 52 9.60 -3.41 -0.50
N MET A 53 8.52 -3.53 -1.29
CA MET A 53 8.02 -4.81 -1.81
C MET A 53 8.51 -5.08 -3.24
N GLY A 54 9.17 -4.12 -3.89
CA GLY A 54 9.59 -4.22 -5.28
C GLY A 54 8.39 -4.50 -6.19
N VAL A 55 7.36 -3.65 -6.09
CA VAL A 55 6.18 -3.66 -6.98
C VAL A 55 5.87 -2.23 -7.40
N THR A 56 5.15 -2.07 -8.51
CA THR A 56 4.63 -0.77 -8.93
C THR A 56 3.24 -0.57 -8.34
N PHE A 57 3.02 0.58 -7.71
CA PHE A 57 1.72 1.09 -7.33
C PHE A 57 1.34 2.21 -8.30
N GLU A 58 0.18 2.09 -8.92
CA GLU A 58 -0.41 3.12 -9.77
C GLU A 58 -1.84 3.40 -9.32
N GLN A 59 -2.19 4.68 -9.26
CA GLN A 59 -3.56 5.15 -9.06
C GLN A 59 -3.84 6.27 -10.04
N SER A 60 -4.96 6.18 -10.76
CA SER A 60 -5.34 7.16 -11.77
C SER A 60 -6.84 7.45 -11.75
N PHE A 61 -7.19 8.72 -11.91
CA PHE A 61 -8.52 9.14 -12.38
C PHE A 61 -8.45 9.28 -13.90
N ILE A 62 -9.39 8.68 -14.61
CA ILE A 62 -9.46 8.68 -16.07
C ILE A 62 -10.75 9.40 -16.46
N PHE A 63 -10.62 10.45 -17.26
CA PHE A 63 -11.75 11.20 -17.78
C PHE A 63 -12.37 10.49 -19.00
N PRO A 64 -13.64 10.75 -19.35
CA PRO A 64 -14.29 10.12 -20.51
C PRO A 64 -13.60 10.37 -21.86
N ASP A 65 -12.82 11.46 -21.97
CA ASP A 65 -12.02 11.81 -23.15
C ASP A 65 -10.62 11.17 -23.16
N GLY A 66 -10.27 10.44 -22.10
CA GLY A 66 -9.00 9.74 -21.95
C GLY A 66 -7.91 10.53 -21.23
N GLU A 67 -8.15 11.77 -20.80
CA GLU A 67 -7.21 12.49 -19.94
C GLU A 67 -7.05 11.76 -18.59
N GLN A 68 -5.88 11.87 -17.96
CA GLN A 68 -5.58 11.15 -16.72
C GLN A 68 -4.89 12.03 -15.67
N ILE A 69 -5.39 11.96 -14.43
CA ILE A 69 -4.66 12.42 -13.24
C ILE A 69 -4.12 11.17 -12.56
N LYS A 70 -2.80 10.97 -12.60
CA LYS A 70 -2.15 9.76 -12.07
C LYS A 70 -1.15 10.05 -10.95
N THR A 71 -0.93 9.05 -10.11
CA THR A 71 0.12 9.04 -9.09
C THR A 71 0.69 7.64 -8.97
N SER A 72 2.02 7.54 -8.89
CA SER A 72 2.77 6.29 -8.79
C SER A 72 3.83 6.39 -7.70
N ASN A 73 4.44 5.25 -7.35
CA ASN A 73 5.67 5.24 -6.55
C ASN A 73 6.93 5.48 -7.41
N GLU A 74 6.80 5.40 -8.74
CA GLU A 74 7.79 5.87 -9.73
C GLU A 74 7.58 7.33 -10.12
#